data_AF-W9CU10-F1
#
_entry.id   AF-W9CU10-F1
#
_cell.length_a   1.000
_cell.length_b   1.000
_cell.length_c   1.000
_cell.angle_alpha   90.00
_cell.angle_beta   90.00
_cell.angle_gamma   90.00
#
_symmetry.space_group_name_H-M   'P 1'
#
loop_
_entity.id
_entity.type
_entity.pdbx_description
1 polymer ?
#
loop_
_entity_poly.entity_id
_entity_poly.type
_entity_poly.pdbx_seq_one_letter_code
_entity_poly.pdbx_strand_id
1 'polypeptide(L)'
;MFATPLLLLTTLAATAFSISIPTTDASARAGIEKRGSASTSSIPDVQWKVSNFTRPCFTTICTYNFTISVIPSSGSIVNIPCLYNDTATLPQAHSYSALACTGAPTWQVNWGYNPNGDFAVMTVVDTVKGQDAFFGYSGVAASSKFQDEGPNTVYALGTFS
;
A
#
# COMPACT_ATOMS: atom_id res chain seq x y z
N MET A 1 -63.55 -21.56 3.69
CA MET A 1 -63.05 -21.06 2.39
C MET A 1 -61.68 -20.44 2.66
N PHE A 2 -60.62 -21.20 2.40
CA PHE A 2 -59.23 -20.79 2.65
C PHE A 2 -58.62 -20.38 1.32
N ALA A 3 -58.03 -19.18 1.24
CA ALA A 3 -57.25 -18.74 0.10
C ALA A 3 -55.89 -18.24 0.61
N THR A 4 -54.87 -19.08 0.40
CA THR A 4 -53.45 -18.78 0.65
C THR A 4 -52.85 -18.21 -0.63
N PRO A 5 -52.17 -17.04 -0.62
CA PRO A 5 -51.46 -16.58 -1.80
C PRO A 5 -50.08 -17.25 -1.88
N LEU A 6 -49.84 -17.86 -3.03
CA LEU A 6 -48.61 -18.52 -3.45
C LEU A 6 -47.56 -17.44 -3.79
N LEU A 7 -46.48 -17.32 -3.01
CA LEU A 7 -45.33 -16.46 -3.31
C LEU A 7 -44.43 -17.16 -4.32
N LEU A 8 -44.38 -16.64 -5.55
CA LEU A 8 -43.42 -17.07 -6.58
C LEU A 8 -42.01 -16.56 -6.22
N LEU A 9 -41.08 -17.48 -5.98
CA LEU A 9 -39.63 -17.19 -5.97
C LEU A 9 -39.14 -17.08 -7.42
N THR A 10 -38.72 -15.90 -7.85
CA THR A 10 -37.99 -15.71 -9.10
C THR A 10 -36.50 -15.94 -8.85
N THR A 11 -35.99 -17.11 -9.26
CA THR A 11 -34.55 -17.40 -9.28
C THR A 11 -33.92 -16.69 -10.47
N LEU A 12 -33.04 -15.72 -10.21
CA LEU A 12 -32.22 -15.07 -11.23
C LEU A 12 -31.00 -15.96 -11.51
N ALA A 13 -31.02 -16.70 -12.62
CA ALA A 13 -29.87 -17.48 -13.07
C ALA A 13 -28.86 -16.53 -13.74
N ALA A 14 -27.71 -16.32 -13.11
CA ALA A 14 -26.57 -15.64 -13.72
C ALA A 14 -25.88 -16.61 -14.70
N THR A 15 -26.03 -16.40 -16.00
CA THR A 15 -25.28 -17.12 -17.03
C THR A 15 -23.83 -16.64 -17.02
N ALA A 16 -22.92 -17.48 -16.54
CA ALA A 16 -21.49 -17.29 -16.72
C ALA A 16 -21.13 -17.59 -18.19
N PHE A 17 -20.69 -16.57 -18.93
CA PHE A 17 -20.05 -16.77 -20.23
C PHE A 17 -18.64 -17.30 -20.01
N SER A 18 -18.43 -18.60 -20.18
CA SER A 18 -17.10 -19.19 -20.27
C SER A 18 -16.61 -19.10 -21.71
N ILE A 19 -15.70 -18.16 -21.99
CA ILE A 19 -14.99 -18.09 -23.28
C ILE A 19 -13.91 -19.19 -23.26
N SER A 20 -14.13 -20.25 -24.03
CA SER A 20 -13.11 -21.25 -24.34
C SER A 20 -12.32 -20.78 -25.56
N ILE A 21 -11.06 -20.37 -25.38
CA ILE A 21 -10.16 -20.05 -26.49
C ILE A 21 -9.55 -21.36 -27.00
N PRO A 22 -9.65 -21.67 -28.32
CA PRO A 22 -9.03 -22.86 -28.88
C PRO A 22 -7.52 -22.68 -28.99
N THR A 23 -6.75 -23.65 -28.50
CA THR A 23 -5.31 -23.74 -28.71
C THR A 23 -5.04 -24.48 -30.02
N THR A 24 -4.52 -23.80 -31.03
CA THR A 24 -3.85 -24.43 -32.18
C THR A 24 -2.41 -23.96 -32.22
N ASP A 25 -1.54 -24.96 -32.21
CA ASP A 25 -0.08 -24.90 -32.12
C ASP A 25 0.56 -24.31 -33.38
N ALA A 26 1.62 -23.49 -33.21
CA ALA A 26 2.79 -23.32 -34.10
C ALA A 26 3.48 -21.94 -33.93
N SER A 27 4.62 -21.97 -33.23
CA SER A 27 5.80 -21.11 -33.44
C SER A 27 5.62 -19.58 -33.50
N ALA A 28 5.60 -18.93 -32.34
CA ALA A 28 6.19 -17.59 -32.19
C ALA A 28 6.59 -17.33 -30.73
N ARG A 29 7.88 -17.00 -30.54
CA ARG A 29 8.45 -16.50 -29.27
C ARG A 29 7.72 -15.23 -28.83
N ALA A 30 6.91 -15.36 -27.78
CA ALA A 30 6.69 -14.32 -26.78
C ALA A 30 6.14 -15.04 -25.55
N GLY A 31 6.97 -15.16 -24.51
CA GLY A 31 6.52 -15.65 -23.21
C GLY A 31 5.50 -14.67 -22.67
N ILE A 32 4.22 -14.92 -22.92
CA ILE A 32 3.15 -14.40 -22.09
C ILE A 32 3.21 -15.25 -20.84
N GLU A 33 4.09 -14.87 -19.91
CA GLU A 33 3.93 -15.27 -18.52
C GLU A 33 2.55 -14.80 -18.12
N LYS A 34 1.64 -15.77 -18.03
CA LYS A 34 0.37 -15.64 -17.33
C LYS A 34 0.72 -15.08 -15.97
N ARG A 35 0.66 -13.75 -15.82
CA ARG A 35 0.88 -13.05 -14.56
C ARG A 35 -0.12 -13.68 -13.59
N GLY A 36 0.37 -14.61 -12.79
CA GLY A 36 -0.42 -15.26 -11.77
C GLY A 36 -1.05 -14.16 -10.95
N SER A 37 -2.33 -14.30 -10.61
CA SER A 37 -2.92 -13.48 -9.55
C SER A 37 -1.94 -13.52 -8.39
N ALA A 38 -1.23 -12.40 -8.18
CA ALA A 38 -0.31 -12.27 -7.08
C ALA A 38 -1.20 -12.37 -5.84
N SER A 39 -1.19 -13.53 -5.21
CA SER A 39 -1.78 -13.71 -3.90
C SER A 39 -1.07 -12.72 -2.98
N THR A 40 -1.77 -11.67 -2.58
CA THR A 40 -1.33 -10.75 -1.52
C THR A 40 -1.06 -11.58 -0.28
N SER A 41 0.21 -11.93 -0.02
CA SER A 41 0.56 -12.71 1.17
C SER A 41 0.83 -11.73 2.30
N SER A 42 -0.22 -11.42 3.06
CA SER A 42 -0.07 -10.73 4.34
C SER A 42 0.88 -11.53 5.24
N ILE A 43 1.81 -10.85 5.90
CA ILE A 43 2.67 -11.45 6.92
C ILE A 43 1.84 -11.56 8.20
N PRO A 44 1.55 -12.77 8.71
CA PRO A 44 0.80 -12.92 9.94
C PRO A 44 1.61 -12.38 11.13
N ASP A 45 0.91 -12.10 12.24
CA ASP A 45 1.54 -11.82 13.54
C ASP A 45 2.43 -10.57 13.62
N VAL A 46 2.35 -9.68 12.63
CA VAL A 46 3.02 -8.39 12.66
C VAL A 46 2.16 -7.31 12.02
N GLN A 47 2.10 -6.16 12.67
CA GLN A 47 1.47 -4.96 12.14
C GLN A 47 2.42 -3.79 12.32
N TRP A 48 2.36 -2.82 11.42
CA TRP A 48 3.19 -1.61 11.50
C TRP A 48 2.32 -0.39 11.74
N LYS A 49 2.79 0.51 12.59
CA LYS A 49 2.17 1.81 12.84
C LYS A 49 3.18 2.91 12.52
N VAL A 50 2.72 3.99 11.90
CA VAL A 50 3.49 5.23 11.75
C VAL A 50 3.00 6.23 12.77
N SER A 51 3.93 6.85 13.50
CA SER A 51 3.62 7.83 14.53
C SER A 51 4.52 9.05 14.49
N ASN A 52 4.02 10.15 15.08
CA ASN A 52 4.76 11.40 15.21
C ASN A 52 5.25 11.97 13.87
N PHE A 53 4.45 11.81 12.80
CA PHE A 53 4.88 12.19 11.46
C PHE A 53 4.85 13.70 11.25
N THR A 54 6.03 14.26 11.00
CA THR A 54 6.24 15.67 10.65
C THR A 54 6.93 15.79 9.29
N ARG A 55 6.58 16.85 8.58
CA ARG A 55 7.11 17.18 7.26
C ARG A 55 7.25 18.69 7.07
N PRO A 56 8.19 19.35 7.76
CA PRO A 56 8.54 20.72 7.40
C PRO A 56 9.12 20.77 5.99
N CYS A 57 8.72 21.78 5.22
CA CYS A 57 9.19 21.99 3.86
C CYS A 57 9.65 23.43 3.67
N PHE A 58 10.79 23.60 3.00
CA PHE A 58 11.41 24.88 2.71
C PHE A 58 11.81 24.89 1.24
N THR A 59 11.28 25.85 0.48
CA THR A 59 11.57 26.04 -0.96
C THR A 59 11.47 24.76 -1.79
N THR A 60 12.57 24.00 -1.90
CA THR A 60 12.73 22.81 -2.73
C THR A 60 13.05 21.53 -1.94
N ILE A 61 12.96 21.57 -0.61
CA ILE A 61 13.22 20.42 0.27
C ILE A 61 12.08 20.20 1.25
N CYS A 62 11.68 18.94 1.45
CA CYS A 62 10.87 18.51 2.58
C CYS A 62 11.67 17.52 3.43
N THR A 63 11.68 17.72 4.74
CA THR A 63 12.28 16.78 5.69
C THR A 63 11.18 15.95 6.32
N TYR A 64 11.21 14.64 6.10
CA TYR A 64 10.25 13.70 6.65
C TYR A 64 10.83 13.09 7.91
N ASN A 65 10.08 13.16 9.02
CA ASN A 65 10.50 12.61 10.30
C ASN A 65 9.31 11.93 10.99
N PHE A 66 9.44 10.63 11.27
CA PHE A 66 8.43 9.82 11.95
C PHE A 66 9.04 8.58 12.59
N THR A 67 8.23 7.84 13.35
CA THR A 67 8.61 6.53 13.92
C THR A 67 7.75 5.43 13.33
N ILE A 68 8.40 4.36 12.87
CA ILE A 68 7.76 3.11 12.47
C ILE A 68 7.78 2.18 13.69
N SER A 69 6.62 1.86 14.23
CA SER A 69 6.49 0.84 15.28
C SER A 69 6.19 -0.51 14.63
N VAL A 70 7.13 -1.45 14.76
CA VAL A 70 6.94 -2.85 14.40
C VAL A 70 6.30 -3.55 15.59
N ILE A 71 5.04 -3.95 15.44
CA ILE A 71 4.19 -4.49 16.51
C ILE A 71 3.98 -5.98 16.25
N PRO A 72 4.75 -6.86 16.91
CA PRO A 72 4.51 -8.30 16.81
C PRO A 72 3.29 -8.70 17.65
N SER A 73 2.65 -9.82 17.33
CA SER A 73 1.55 -10.37 18.14
C SER A 73 2.01 -10.85 19.52
N SER A 74 3.32 -11.08 19.70
CA SER A 74 3.95 -11.38 20.99
C SER A 74 5.36 -10.78 21.08
N GLY A 75 5.76 -10.39 22.29
CA GLY A 75 7.05 -9.75 22.54
C GLY A 75 6.99 -8.22 22.52
N SER A 76 8.15 -7.58 22.41
CA SER A 76 8.29 -6.12 22.50
C SER A 76 8.11 -5.44 21.16
N ILE A 77 7.45 -4.28 21.16
CA ILE A 77 7.41 -3.37 20.01
C ILE A 77 8.82 -2.83 19.75
N VAL A 78 9.22 -2.83 18.47
CA VAL A 78 10.48 -2.22 18.03
C VAL A 78 10.16 -0.92 17.30
N ASN A 79 10.78 0.18 17.72
CA ASN A 79 10.59 1.49 17.11
C ASN A 79 11.78 1.83 16.22
N ILE A 80 11.52 2.07 14.94
CA ILE A 80 12.50 2.46 13.94
C ILE A 80 12.30 3.95 13.63
N PRO A 81 13.24 4.83 14.02
CA PRO A 81 13.17 6.23 13.63
C PRO A 81 13.47 6.36 12.13
N CYS A 82 12.61 7.09 11.42
CA CYS A 82 12.82 7.38 10.00
C CYS A 82 12.93 8.88 9.79
N LEU A 83 14.12 9.31 9.34
CA LEU A 83 14.43 10.68 8.97
C LEU A 83 15.05 10.66 7.57
N TYR A 84 14.49 11.41 6.64
CA TYR A 84 15.05 11.61 5.31
C TYR A 84 14.61 12.94 4.72
N ASN A 85 15.31 13.35 3.66
CA ASN A 85 14.97 14.53 2.88
C ASN A 85 14.56 14.12 1.48
N ASP A 86 13.59 14.83 0.95
CA ASP A 86 13.14 14.74 -0.43
C ASP A 86 13.27 16.13 -1.07
N THR A 87 13.80 16.18 -2.29
CA THR A 87 14.09 17.44 -2.99
C THR A 87 13.42 17.47 -4.36
N ALA A 88 12.62 18.50 -4.58
CA ALA A 88 11.92 18.72 -5.84
C ALA A 88 11.56 20.20 -6.01
N THR A 89 11.06 20.58 -7.19
CA THR A 89 10.56 21.94 -7.44
C THR A 89 9.33 22.27 -6.59
N LEU A 90 8.49 21.28 -6.28
CA LEU A 90 7.31 21.42 -5.44
C LEU A 90 7.21 20.24 -4.44
N PRO A 91 8.09 20.18 -3.43
CA PRO A 91 8.33 18.98 -2.62
C PRO A 91 7.12 18.54 -1.78
N GLN A 92 6.14 19.43 -1.55
CA GLN A 92 4.91 19.10 -0.81
C GLN A 92 3.92 18.26 -1.62
N ALA A 93 3.99 18.30 -2.95
CA ALA A 93 2.92 17.88 -3.87
C ALA A 93 3.45 17.09 -5.07
N HIS A 94 4.32 16.11 -4.83
CA HIS A 94 4.73 15.14 -5.84
C HIS A 94 4.88 13.73 -5.25
N SER A 95 5.14 12.76 -6.12
CA SER A 95 5.46 11.38 -5.74
C SER A 95 6.97 11.13 -5.79
N TYR A 96 7.46 10.22 -4.97
CA TYR A 96 8.84 9.71 -5.01
C TYR A 96 8.89 8.25 -4.57
N SER A 97 10.06 7.63 -4.73
CA SER A 97 10.28 6.23 -4.37
C SER A 97 11.69 6.00 -3.84
N ALA A 98 11.83 4.97 -3.01
CA ALA A 98 13.08 4.39 -2.54
C ALA A 98 14.00 5.36 -1.77
N LEU A 99 13.42 6.30 -1.03
CA LEU A 99 14.19 7.14 -0.10
C LEU A 99 14.42 6.37 1.21
N ALA A 100 15.68 6.22 1.59
CA ALA A 100 16.07 5.46 2.78
C ALA A 100 16.02 6.31 4.05
N CYS A 101 15.62 5.69 5.17
CA CYS A 101 15.71 6.29 6.49
C CYS A 101 17.19 6.42 6.91
N THR A 102 17.66 7.63 7.24
CA THR A 102 19.09 7.90 7.53
C THR A 102 19.68 7.00 8.62
N GLY A 103 18.94 6.76 9.71
CA GLY A 103 19.38 5.91 10.82
C GLY A 103 19.07 4.42 10.66
N ALA A 104 18.40 4.04 9.58
CA ALA A 104 17.95 2.67 9.32
C ALA A 104 17.88 2.44 7.78
N PRO A 105 19.03 2.40 7.07
CA PRO A 105 19.07 2.50 5.60
C PRO A 105 18.40 1.34 4.86
N THR A 106 18.15 0.21 5.55
CA THR A 106 17.38 -0.92 5.02
C THR A 106 15.87 -0.67 5.04
N TRP A 107 15.42 0.40 5.71
CA TRP A 107 14.05 0.88 5.68
C TRP A 107 13.94 1.99 4.65
N GLN A 108 13.05 1.78 3.68
CA GLN A 108 12.80 2.72 2.59
C GLN A 108 11.36 3.18 2.60
N VAL A 109 11.13 4.34 2.00
CA VAL A 109 9.83 4.97 1.91
C VAL A 109 9.54 5.36 0.47
N ASN A 110 8.34 5.00 0.02
CA ASN A 110 7.75 5.50 -1.21
C ASN A 110 6.56 6.39 -0.86
N TRP A 111 6.31 7.40 -1.68
CA TRP A 111 5.21 8.33 -1.49
C TRP A 111 4.47 8.51 -2.81
N GLY A 112 3.24 7.99 -2.86
CA GLY A 112 2.35 8.18 -4.00
C GLY A 112 1.37 9.31 -3.72
N TYR A 113 1.55 10.46 -4.35
CA TYR A 113 0.68 11.63 -4.18
C TYR A 113 -0.34 11.74 -5.32
N ASN A 114 -1.61 11.95 -4.96
CA ASN A 114 -2.71 12.25 -5.86
C ASN A 114 -3.09 13.74 -5.76
N PRO A 115 -2.79 14.54 -6.80
CA PRO A 115 -3.07 15.98 -6.77
C PRO A 115 -4.56 16.33 -6.81
N ASN A 116 -5.42 15.44 -7.32
CA ASN A 116 -6.85 15.74 -7.48
C ASN A 116 -7.64 15.65 -6.17
N GLY A 117 -7.10 14.94 -5.18
CA GLY A 117 -7.74 14.75 -3.87
C GLY A 117 -6.90 15.24 -2.69
N ASP A 118 -5.74 15.84 -2.94
CA ASP A 118 -4.73 16.20 -1.93
C ASP A 118 -4.48 15.05 -0.93
N PHE A 119 -4.24 13.86 -1.47
CA PHE A 119 -4.08 12.63 -0.73
C PHE A 119 -2.78 11.94 -1.13
N ALA A 120 -2.13 11.26 -0.18
CA ALA A 120 -0.97 10.44 -0.46
C ALA A 120 -1.03 9.09 0.25
N VAL A 121 -0.39 8.10 -0.36
CA VAL A 121 -0.07 6.82 0.27
C VAL A 121 1.43 6.76 0.49
N MET A 122 1.81 6.64 1.76
CA MET A 122 3.17 6.29 2.14
C MET A 122 3.30 4.77 2.19
N THR A 123 4.24 4.22 1.44
CA THR A 123 4.62 2.80 1.54
C THR A 123 5.94 2.73 2.31
N VAL A 124 5.94 2.06 3.45
CA VAL A 124 7.15 1.77 4.22
C VAL A 124 7.62 0.37 3.84
N VAL A 125 8.91 0.20 3.59
CA VAL A 125 9.51 -1.04 3.12
C VAL A 125 10.68 -1.44 4.02
N ASP A 126 10.65 -2.65 4.58
CA ASP A 126 11.84 -3.33 5.13
C ASP A 126 12.46 -4.19 4.03
N THR A 127 13.53 -3.68 3.43
CA THR A 127 14.22 -4.34 2.32
C THR A 127 14.96 -5.62 2.72
N VAL A 128 15.31 -5.79 3.99
CA VAL A 128 15.98 -7.01 4.48
C VAL A 128 14.97 -8.14 4.62
N LYS A 129 13.78 -7.84 5.16
CA LYS A 129 12.72 -8.85 5.31
C LYS A 129 11.89 -9.03 4.06
N GLY A 130 12.01 -8.13 3.10
CA GLY A 130 11.17 -8.11 1.92
C GLY A 130 9.71 -7.87 2.26
N GLN A 131 9.44 -6.88 3.12
CA GLN A 131 8.10 -6.59 3.64
C GLN A 131 7.70 -5.14 3.42
N ASP A 132 6.40 -4.87 3.25
CA ASP A 132 5.85 -3.53 3.15
C ASP A 132 4.53 -3.33 3.90
N ALA A 133 4.23 -2.07 4.21
CA ALA A 133 2.93 -1.63 4.71
C ALA A 133 2.59 -0.23 4.16
N PHE A 134 1.30 0.08 4.08
CA PHE A 134 0.77 1.28 3.43
C PHE A 134 0.06 2.17 4.44
N PHE A 135 0.23 3.48 4.35
CA PHE A 135 -0.35 4.47 5.27
C PHE A 135 -0.88 5.66 4.46
N GLY A 136 -2.16 6.01 4.64
CA GLY A 136 -2.83 7.06 3.88
C GLY A 136 -2.90 8.38 4.62
N TYR A 137 -2.69 9.49 3.92
CA TYR A 137 -2.76 10.84 4.49
C TYR A 137 -3.53 11.77 3.56
N SER A 138 -4.41 12.60 4.11
CA SER A 138 -5.15 13.64 3.39
C SER A 138 -4.64 15.03 3.76
N GLY A 139 -4.95 16.05 2.95
CA GLY A 139 -4.54 17.43 3.23
C GLY A 139 -3.02 17.61 3.15
N VAL A 140 -2.36 16.83 2.29
CA VAL A 140 -0.90 16.66 2.27
C VAL A 140 -0.19 17.96 1.95
N ALA A 141 -0.62 18.67 0.89
CA ALA A 141 0.09 19.82 0.35
C ALA A 141 0.29 20.96 1.38
N ALA A 142 -0.67 21.15 2.28
CA ALA A 142 -0.64 22.21 3.29
C ALA A 142 -0.13 21.73 4.68
N SER A 143 -0.02 20.43 4.90
CA SER A 143 0.28 19.86 6.22
C SER A 143 1.77 19.68 6.46
N SER A 144 2.21 20.06 7.66
CA SER A 144 3.56 19.80 8.18
C SER A 144 3.58 18.83 9.37
N LYS A 145 2.40 18.42 9.83
CA LYS A 145 2.18 17.40 10.86
C LYS A 145 1.00 16.54 10.44
N PHE A 146 1.13 15.24 10.64
CA PHE A 146 0.13 14.25 10.27
C PHE A 146 -0.28 13.44 11.49
N GLN A 147 -1.48 12.88 11.44
CA GLN A 147 -1.96 11.95 12.44
C GLN A 147 -1.13 10.66 12.43
N ASP A 148 -1.18 9.94 13.56
CA ASP A 148 -0.71 8.57 13.63
C ASP A 148 -1.58 7.67 12.75
N GLU A 149 -0.96 6.75 12.00
CA GLU A 149 -1.66 5.82 11.09
C GLU A 149 -1.29 4.37 11.39
N GLY A 150 -2.28 3.48 11.32
CA GLY A 150 -2.17 2.08 11.71
C GLY A 150 -2.54 1.79 13.17
N PRO A 151 -2.31 0.57 13.67
CA PRO A 151 -1.52 -0.50 13.04
C PRO A 151 -2.14 -1.05 11.74
N ASN A 152 -1.33 -1.16 10.70
CA ASN A 152 -1.73 -1.70 9.40
C ASN A 152 -1.08 -3.07 9.15
N THR A 153 -1.77 -3.89 8.35
CA THR A 153 -1.27 -5.19 7.89
C THR A 153 0.03 -5.02 7.11
N VAL A 154 0.96 -5.95 7.34
CA VAL A 154 2.22 -6.04 6.61
C VAL A 154 2.09 -7.10 5.53
N TYR A 155 2.73 -6.91 4.39
CA TYR A 155 2.71 -7.84 3.27
C TYR A 155 4.13 -8.19 2.83
N ALA A 156 4.27 -9.30 2.10
CA ALA A 156 5.50 -9.57 1.37
C ALA A 156 5.61 -8.63 0.16
N LEU A 157 6.81 -8.11 -0.08
CA LEU A 157 7.09 -7.24 -1.22
C LEU A 157 6.73 -7.91 -2.54
N GLY A 158 6.21 -7.10 -3.48
CA GLY A 158 5.87 -7.55 -4.83
C GLY A 158 4.56 -8.34 -4.93
N THR A 159 3.78 -8.41 -3.86
CA THR A 159 2.49 -9.14 -3.86
C THR A 159 1.29 -8.30 -4.27
N PHE A 160 1.47 -7.00 -4.48
CA PHE A 160 0.52 -6.12 -5.15
C PHE A 160 1.01 -5.85 -6.57
N SER A 161 0.20 -6.24 -7.57
CA SER A 161 0.57 -6.21 -8.99
C SER A 161 -0.46 -5.49 -9.84
#